data_AF-A0A0G4MHD8-F1
#
_entry.id   AF-A0A0G4MHD8-F1
#
_cell.length_a   1.000
_cell.length_b   1.000
_cell.length_c   1.000
_cell.angle_alpha   90.00
_cell.angle_beta   90.00
_cell.angle_gamma   90.00
#
_symmetry.space_group_name_H-M   'P 1'
#
loop_
_entity.id
_entity.type
_entity.pdbx_description
1 polymer ?
#
loop_
_entity_poly.entity_id
_entity_poly.type
_entity_poly.pdbx_seq_one_letter_code
_entity_poly.pdbx_strand_id
1 'polypeptide(L)'
;MRWVLGLLTAALPALVASKAPTDSTQDVDVSQSGYLPNHNLNPNTVASGFRNLWEWQAEDTQELFLAKPLVYTPPGGSELLITSSEKNNVRIFDAKTGSLIRIRQLQAPFNRDDANCGDIPNWVGITGTPIIDTATGIMYVFSKGYRDGFTSGQINGVYKMYALQLPSLEDVPGFPTLIDGANADNDPARYIIGGVALQRPALSDVNGHIVA
;
A
#
# COMPACT_ATOMS: atom_id res chain seq x y z
N MET A 1 -10.20 58.16 -24.80
CA MET A 1 -10.36 57.01 -23.89
C MET A 1 -9.58 55.83 -24.48
N ARG A 2 -8.40 55.51 -23.95
CA ARG A 2 -7.57 54.39 -24.42
C ARG A 2 -7.93 53.16 -23.59
N TRP A 3 -8.47 52.12 -24.23
CA TRP A 3 -8.75 50.84 -23.61
C TRP A 3 -7.48 49.99 -23.68
N VAL A 4 -6.92 49.64 -22.52
CA VAL A 4 -5.81 48.68 -22.41
C VAL A 4 -6.44 47.31 -22.22
N LEU A 5 -6.33 46.45 -23.23
CA LEU A 5 -6.66 45.03 -23.11
C LEU A 5 -5.58 44.35 -22.26
N GLY A 6 -5.90 44.05 -21.01
CA GLY A 6 -5.06 43.21 -20.15
C GLY A 6 -5.19 41.75 -20.58
N LEU A 7 -4.11 41.16 -21.09
CA LEU A 7 -3.99 39.71 -21.29
C LEU A 7 -3.89 39.03 -19.92
N LEU A 8 -4.98 38.37 -19.49
CA LEU A 8 -4.93 37.39 -18.42
C LEU A 8 -4.25 36.13 -18.96
N THR A 9 -2.98 35.92 -18.62
CA THR A 9 -2.33 34.61 -18.75
C THR A 9 -2.89 33.68 -17.68
N ALA A 10 -3.82 32.81 -18.06
CA ALA A 10 -4.23 31.68 -17.23
C ALA A 10 -3.03 30.72 -17.10
N ALA A 11 -2.42 30.66 -15.91
CA ALA A 11 -1.43 29.65 -15.58
C ALA A 11 -2.16 28.30 -15.47
N LEU A 12 -2.06 27.47 -16.50
CA LEU A 12 -2.43 26.06 -16.42
C LEU A 12 -1.54 25.41 -15.35
N PRO A 13 -2.09 24.75 -14.31
CA PRO A 13 -1.26 23.99 -13.38
C PRO A 13 -0.53 22.92 -14.19
N ALA A 14 0.80 22.99 -14.20
CA ALA A 14 1.60 21.89 -14.69
C ALA A 14 1.28 20.68 -13.81
N LEU A 15 0.72 19.62 -14.40
CA LEU A 15 0.66 18.31 -13.78
C LEU A 15 2.09 17.82 -13.63
N VAL A 16 2.73 18.17 -12.51
CA VAL A 16 4.03 17.61 -12.14
C VAL A 16 3.75 16.17 -11.74
N ALA A 17 4.10 15.22 -12.61
CA ALA A 17 4.09 13.82 -12.25
C ALA A 17 5.08 13.62 -11.10
N SER A 18 4.58 13.40 -9.89
CA SER A 18 5.39 13.31 -8.67
C SER A 18 5.89 11.89 -8.41
N LYS A 19 6.52 11.30 -9.42
CA LYS A 19 7.10 9.96 -9.33
C LYS A 19 8.53 10.02 -9.86
N ALA A 20 9.50 9.60 -9.06
CA ALA A 20 10.86 9.45 -9.55
C ALA A 20 10.92 8.30 -10.57
N PRO A 21 11.84 8.33 -11.55
CA PRO A 21 11.90 7.32 -12.60
C PRO A 21 12.03 5.88 -12.08
N THR A 22 12.55 5.68 -10.86
CA THR A 22 12.79 4.38 -10.23
C THR A 22 11.75 3.98 -9.17
N ASP A 23 10.76 4.83 -8.88
CA ASP A 23 9.72 4.52 -7.90
C ASP A 23 8.91 3.27 -8.29
N SER A 24 8.61 2.42 -7.31
CA SER A 24 7.73 1.25 -7.42
C SER A 24 6.49 1.46 -6.56
N THR A 25 5.51 2.18 -7.11
CA THR A 25 4.29 2.63 -6.41
C THR A 25 3.17 1.59 -6.36
N GLN A 26 3.41 0.43 -6.95
CA GLN A 26 2.54 -0.76 -6.95
C GLN A 26 3.43 -1.99 -7.09
N ASP A 27 2.85 -3.17 -7.30
CA ASP A 27 3.62 -4.37 -7.65
C ASP A 27 4.24 -4.29 -9.06
N VAL A 28 5.29 -3.47 -9.17
CA VAL A 28 6.12 -3.20 -10.35
C VAL A 28 5.39 -2.49 -11.49
N ASP A 29 4.41 -3.13 -12.11
CA ASP A 29 3.70 -2.66 -13.31
C ASP A 29 2.25 -3.15 -13.31
N VAL A 30 1.40 -2.62 -14.20
CA VAL A 30 -0.05 -2.93 -14.18
C VAL A 30 -0.33 -4.41 -14.43
N SER A 31 0.54 -5.11 -15.17
CA SER A 31 0.43 -6.57 -15.38
C SER A 31 1.05 -7.39 -14.24
N GLN A 32 1.65 -6.74 -13.24
CA GLN A 32 2.35 -7.36 -12.10
C GLN A 32 3.43 -8.37 -12.53
N SER A 33 4.17 -8.05 -13.60
CA SER A 33 5.15 -8.95 -14.20
C SER A 33 6.43 -9.14 -13.37
N GLY A 34 6.70 -8.21 -12.44
CA GLY A 34 7.95 -8.17 -11.69
C GLY A 34 9.15 -7.61 -12.47
N TYR A 35 8.95 -7.08 -13.68
CA TYR A 35 10.02 -6.56 -14.53
C TYR A 35 10.26 -5.04 -14.37
N LEU A 36 11.46 -4.65 -13.94
CA LEU A 36 11.89 -3.26 -13.75
C LEU A 36 13.06 -2.88 -14.68
N PRO A 37 12.80 -2.33 -15.88
CA PRO A 37 13.84 -2.08 -16.90
C PRO A 37 14.77 -0.88 -16.61
N ASN A 38 14.46 -0.09 -15.59
CA ASN A 38 15.00 1.24 -15.31
C ASN A 38 15.96 1.30 -14.11
N HIS A 39 16.34 0.16 -13.53
CA HIS A 39 17.19 0.09 -12.34
C HIS A 39 18.69 -0.06 -12.66
N ASN A 40 19.06 -0.12 -13.95
CA ASN A 40 20.45 -0.20 -14.45
C ASN A 40 21.29 -1.32 -13.80
N LEU A 41 20.65 -2.40 -13.35
CA LEU A 41 21.30 -3.59 -12.82
C LEU A 41 21.67 -4.54 -13.96
N ASN A 42 22.93 -4.97 -13.98
CA ASN A 42 23.45 -6.00 -14.88
C ASN A 42 24.50 -6.85 -14.13
N PRO A 43 24.90 -8.03 -14.64
CA PRO A 43 25.82 -8.92 -13.93
C PRO A 43 27.15 -8.27 -13.49
N ASN A 44 27.70 -7.35 -14.30
CA ASN A 44 28.94 -6.66 -13.97
C ASN A 44 28.74 -5.64 -12.83
N THR A 45 27.65 -4.86 -12.86
CA THR A 45 27.31 -3.93 -11.78
C THR A 45 27.07 -4.67 -10.47
N VAL A 46 26.38 -5.81 -10.53
CA VAL A 46 26.13 -6.65 -9.35
C VAL A 46 27.43 -7.22 -8.78
N ALA A 47 28.33 -7.70 -9.62
CA ALA A 47 29.60 -8.28 -9.19
C ALA A 47 30.60 -7.26 -8.61
N SER A 48 30.52 -6.00 -9.01
CA SER A 48 31.56 -4.99 -8.71
C SER A 48 31.21 -4.00 -7.60
N GLY A 49 29.92 -3.73 -7.34
CA GLY A 49 29.54 -2.63 -6.44
C GLY A 49 28.19 -2.75 -5.75
N PHE A 50 27.41 -3.80 -6.03
CA PHE A 50 26.18 -4.06 -5.31
C PHE A 50 26.50 -4.49 -3.88
N ARG A 51 25.89 -3.81 -2.92
CA ARG A 51 26.17 -3.98 -1.49
C ARG A 51 24.96 -3.54 -0.69
N ASN A 52 24.89 -4.03 0.54
CA ASN A 52 23.91 -3.55 1.49
C ASN A 52 24.26 -2.11 1.91
N LEU A 53 23.29 -1.21 1.89
CA LEU A 53 23.43 0.17 2.38
C LEU A 53 22.96 0.32 3.83
N TRP A 54 21.89 -0.38 4.20
CA TRP A 54 21.32 -0.37 5.54
C TRP A 54 20.43 -1.60 5.74
N GLU A 55 20.31 -2.03 6.99
CA GLU A 55 19.42 -3.10 7.41
C GLU A 55 18.44 -2.56 8.44
N TRP A 56 17.23 -3.12 8.44
CA TRP A 56 16.24 -2.85 9.45
C TRP A 56 15.54 -4.16 9.83
N GLN A 57 15.24 -4.31 11.11
CA GLN A 57 14.52 -5.46 11.64
C GLN A 57 13.34 -4.97 12.48
N ALA A 58 12.20 -5.64 12.36
CA ALA A 58 11.06 -5.41 13.23
C ALA A 58 11.41 -5.81 14.69
N GLU A 59 10.88 -5.05 15.65
CA GLU A 59 11.04 -5.35 17.08
C GLU A 59 10.44 -6.73 17.42
N ASP A 60 9.30 -7.05 16.82
CA ASP A 60 8.71 -8.38 16.89
C ASP A 60 9.29 -9.26 15.78
N THR A 61 10.14 -10.21 16.16
CA THR A 61 10.79 -11.14 15.23
C THR A 61 9.83 -12.14 14.60
N GLN A 62 8.58 -12.23 15.07
CA GLN A 62 7.51 -13.04 14.49
C GLN A 62 6.66 -12.27 13.48
N GLU A 63 6.87 -10.96 13.32
CA GLU A 63 6.19 -10.14 12.32
C GLU A 63 6.66 -10.50 10.91
N LEU A 64 5.71 -10.85 10.03
CA LEU A 64 5.97 -11.22 8.65
C LEU A 64 5.59 -10.11 7.68
N PHE A 65 6.32 -10.05 6.57
CA PHE A 65 6.13 -9.11 5.47
C PHE A 65 5.92 -9.91 4.19
N LEU A 66 4.66 -10.09 3.79
CA LEU A 66 4.31 -10.77 2.53
C LEU A 66 3.99 -9.77 1.41
N ALA A 67 3.46 -8.59 1.77
CA ALA A 67 3.32 -7.46 0.87
C ALA A 67 4.71 -6.97 0.41
N LYS A 68 4.86 -6.69 -0.90
CA LYS A 68 6.09 -6.11 -1.42
C LYS A 68 6.23 -4.66 -0.93
N PRO A 69 7.44 -4.21 -0.59
CA PRO A 69 7.67 -2.79 -0.30
C PRO A 69 7.37 -1.91 -1.50
N LEU A 70 6.85 -0.71 -1.24
CA LEU A 70 6.67 0.32 -2.25
C LEU A 70 7.74 1.40 -2.11
N VAL A 71 8.14 1.98 -3.22
CA VAL A 71 9.03 3.15 -3.27
C VAL A 71 8.27 4.31 -3.90
N TYR A 72 8.27 5.45 -3.21
CA TYR A 72 7.56 6.64 -3.65
C TYR A 72 8.31 7.92 -3.28
N THR A 73 8.51 8.79 -4.26
CA THR A 73 9.14 10.09 -4.06
C THR A 73 8.08 11.20 -4.18
N PRO A 74 7.54 11.71 -3.05
CA PRO A 74 6.56 12.80 -3.09
C PRO A 74 7.15 14.07 -3.73
N PRO A 75 6.30 14.93 -4.32
CA PRO A 75 6.78 16.13 -5.00
C PRO A 75 7.50 17.06 -4.02
N GLY A 76 8.76 17.39 -4.32
CA GLY A 76 9.62 18.22 -3.46
C GLY A 76 10.12 17.53 -2.18
N GLY A 77 9.87 16.23 -2.01
CA GLY A 77 10.33 15.44 -0.85
C GLY A 77 11.45 14.46 -1.18
N SER A 78 11.89 13.70 -0.16
CA SER A 78 12.82 12.60 -0.31
C SER A 78 12.11 11.29 -0.66
N GLU A 79 12.83 10.37 -1.30
CA GLU A 79 12.34 9.02 -1.61
C GLU A 79 11.99 8.26 -0.33
N LEU A 80 10.79 7.69 -0.32
CA LEU A 80 10.25 6.93 0.80
C LEU A 80 10.23 5.45 0.44
N LEU A 81 10.58 4.61 1.41
CA LEU A 81 10.29 3.19 1.38
C LEU A 81 9.10 2.91 2.31
N ILE A 82 8.06 2.30 1.78
CA ILE A 82 6.85 1.97 2.53
C ILE A 82 6.74 0.45 2.64
N THR A 83 6.57 -0.07 3.85
CA THR A 83 6.36 -1.50 4.10
C THR A 83 5.05 -1.72 4.83
N SER A 84 4.43 -2.87 4.56
CA SER A 84 3.21 -3.33 5.24
C SER A 84 3.40 -4.78 5.69
N SER A 85 2.79 -5.15 6.82
CA SER A 85 3.00 -6.45 7.43
C SER A 85 1.71 -7.20 7.78
N GLU A 86 1.87 -8.48 8.09
CA GLU A 86 0.82 -9.35 8.62
C GLU A 86 0.31 -8.91 10.01
N LYS A 87 1.00 -7.96 10.68
CA LYS A 87 0.50 -7.32 11.91
C LYS A 87 -0.32 -6.05 11.65
N ASN A 88 -0.64 -5.75 10.38
CA ASN A 88 -1.26 -4.50 9.93
C ASN A 88 -0.45 -3.24 10.26
N ASN A 89 0.87 -3.37 10.44
CA ASN A 89 1.73 -2.21 10.58
C ASN A 89 2.09 -1.68 9.19
N VAL A 90 1.81 -0.40 8.95
CA VAL A 90 2.34 0.36 7.83
C VAL A 90 3.50 1.20 8.33
N ARG A 91 4.66 1.11 7.69
CA ARG A 91 5.87 1.85 8.04
C ARG A 91 6.34 2.67 6.85
N ILE A 92 6.84 3.86 7.13
CA ILE A 92 7.52 4.73 6.18
C ILE A 92 8.94 4.95 6.66
N PHE A 93 9.90 4.70 5.79
CA PHE A 93 11.32 4.94 6.00
C PHE A 93 11.83 5.98 5.02
N ASP A 94 12.87 6.70 5.42
CA ASP A 94 13.73 7.40 4.47
C ASP A 94 14.49 6.32 3.67
N ALA A 95 14.26 6.24 2.35
CA ALA A 95 14.78 5.14 1.53
C ALA A 95 16.31 5.12 1.47
N LYS A 96 16.95 6.28 1.63
CA LYS A 96 18.41 6.41 1.56
C LYS A 96 19.10 5.96 2.84
N THR A 97 18.53 6.28 4.00
CA THR A 97 19.17 6.05 5.29
C THR A 97 18.61 4.85 6.06
N GLY A 98 17.42 4.37 5.70
CA GLY A 98 16.70 3.33 6.44
C GLY A 98 16.08 3.83 7.75
N SER A 99 16.09 5.14 8.00
CA SER A 99 15.52 5.73 9.21
C SER A 99 14.00 5.64 9.18
N LEU A 100 13.39 5.08 10.24
CA LEU A 100 11.93 5.04 10.37
C LEU A 100 11.39 6.46 10.58
N ILE A 101 10.53 6.91 9.66
CA ILE A 101 9.87 8.22 9.70
C ILE A 101 8.56 8.10 10.46
N ARG A 102 7.74 7.10 10.13
CA ARG A 102 6.44 6.89 10.75
C ARG A 102 6.01 5.43 10.71
N ILE A 103 5.24 5.03 11.72
CA ILE A 103 4.60 3.73 11.81
C ILE A 103 3.17 3.91 12.32
N ARG A 104 2.23 3.13 11.77
CA ARG A 104 0.86 3.01 12.28
C ARG A 104 0.38 1.57 12.16
N GLN A 105 -0.17 1.02 13.24
CA GLN A 105 -0.97 -0.20 13.17
C GLN A 105 -2.40 0.17 12.78
N LEU A 106 -2.89 -0.30 11.63
CA LEU A 106 -4.20 0.12 11.12
C LEU A 106 -5.36 -0.47 11.93
N GLN A 107 -5.20 -1.71 12.37
CA GLN A 107 -6.10 -2.44 13.26
C GLN A 107 -5.39 -3.67 13.82
N ALA A 108 -5.93 -4.30 14.87
CA ALA A 108 -5.44 -5.59 15.33
C ALA A 108 -5.51 -6.63 14.18
N PRO A 109 -4.45 -7.39 13.92
CA PRO A 109 -4.45 -8.40 12.86
C PRO A 109 -5.30 -9.60 13.24
N PHE A 110 -5.81 -10.30 12.22
CA PHE A 110 -6.58 -11.51 12.41
C PHE A 110 -5.66 -12.64 12.91
N ASN A 111 -6.04 -13.32 13.98
CA ASN A 111 -5.27 -14.45 14.51
C ASN A 111 -5.41 -15.64 13.57
N ARG A 112 -4.29 -16.21 13.14
CA ARG A 112 -4.27 -17.44 12.34
C ARG A 112 -5.12 -18.54 12.95
N ASP A 113 -5.09 -18.72 14.27
CA ASP A 113 -5.75 -19.84 14.93
C ASP A 113 -7.29 -19.79 14.83
N ASP A 114 -7.85 -18.62 14.51
CA ASP A 114 -9.27 -18.47 14.19
C ASP A 114 -9.61 -18.87 12.75
N ALA A 115 -8.60 -19.03 11.88
CA ALA A 115 -8.75 -19.66 10.58
C ALA A 115 -8.39 -21.15 10.70
N ASN A 116 -9.23 -22.01 10.11
CA ASN A 116 -8.86 -23.40 9.88
C ASN A 116 -7.92 -23.55 8.65
N CYS A 117 -6.90 -22.67 8.56
CA CYS A 117 -5.96 -22.56 7.45
C CYS A 117 -4.54 -22.29 7.99
N GLY A 118 -3.56 -23.06 7.55
CA GLY A 118 -2.19 -23.00 8.06
C GLY A 118 -1.19 -22.22 7.21
N ASP A 119 -1.62 -21.53 6.15
CA ASP A 119 -0.73 -20.89 5.15
C ASP A 119 0.17 -19.81 5.77
N ILE A 120 -0.41 -18.84 6.48
CA ILE A 120 0.32 -17.72 7.10
C ILE A 120 0.41 -17.97 8.61
N PRO A 121 1.60 -18.02 9.23
CA PRO A 121 1.77 -18.25 10.66
C PRO A 121 1.41 -17.00 11.48
N ASN A 122 1.02 -17.21 12.76
CA ASN A 122 0.73 -16.19 13.78
C ASN A 122 -0.46 -15.25 13.49
N TRP A 123 -0.35 -14.41 12.47
CA TRP A 123 -1.30 -13.36 12.14
C TRP A 123 -1.53 -13.25 10.64
N VAL A 124 -2.73 -12.83 10.27
CA VAL A 124 -3.11 -12.48 8.90
C VAL A 124 -3.55 -11.02 8.89
N GLY A 125 -2.84 -10.19 8.14
CA GLY A 125 -3.01 -8.74 8.14
C GLY A 125 -3.00 -8.15 6.74
N ILE A 126 -2.01 -7.31 6.44
CA ILE A 126 -1.78 -6.77 5.10
C ILE A 126 -0.88 -7.76 4.35
N THR A 127 -1.53 -8.64 3.59
CA THR A 127 -0.85 -9.65 2.78
C THR A 127 -0.61 -9.19 1.35
N GLY A 128 -1.63 -8.60 0.70
CA GLY A 128 -1.52 -8.04 -0.64
C GLY A 128 -0.70 -6.76 -0.67
N THR A 129 0.12 -6.59 -1.70
CA THR A 129 0.90 -5.36 -1.92
C THR A 129 -0.04 -4.15 -2.11
N PRO A 130 0.14 -3.06 -1.33
CA PRO A 130 -0.61 -1.82 -1.52
C PRO A 130 -0.36 -1.17 -2.89
N ILE A 131 -1.10 -0.09 -3.18
CA ILE A 131 -0.85 0.78 -4.34
C ILE A 131 -0.88 2.24 -3.92
N ILE A 132 -0.04 3.07 -4.54
CA ILE A 132 0.02 4.51 -4.33
C ILE A 132 -0.46 5.21 -5.59
N ASP A 133 -1.53 6.00 -5.46
CA ASP A 133 -1.88 7.01 -6.44
C ASP A 133 -0.93 8.20 -6.30
N THR A 134 0.02 8.30 -7.24
CA THR A 134 1.03 9.36 -7.23
C THR A 134 0.46 10.76 -7.44
N ALA A 135 -0.71 10.91 -8.07
CA ALA A 135 -1.29 12.24 -8.30
C ALA A 135 -1.79 12.88 -7.00
N THR A 136 -2.23 12.06 -6.06
CA THR A 136 -2.81 12.51 -4.77
C THR A 136 -1.89 12.20 -3.57
N GLY A 137 -0.89 11.34 -3.75
CA GLY A 137 -0.06 10.84 -2.66
C GLY A 137 -0.84 9.96 -1.68
N ILE A 138 -1.92 9.34 -2.14
CA ILE A 138 -2.77 8.44 -1.33
C ILE A 138 -2.34 7.00 -1.58
N MET A 139 -2.10 6.26 -0.50
CA MET A 139 -1.89 4.82 -0.55
C MET A 139 -3.18 4.07 -0.22
N TYR A 140 -3.54 3.12 -1.05
CA TYR A 140 -4.66 2.22 -0.85
C TYR A 140 -4.17 0.84 -0.41
N VAL A 141 -4.84 0.24 0.58
CA VAL A 141 -4.42 -1.04 1.16
C VAL A 141 -5.60 -1.79 1.79
N PHE A 142 -5.66 -3.11 1.55
CA PHE A 142 -6.54 -4.00 2.29
C PHE A 142 -5.85 -4.49 3.57
N SER A 143 -6.58 -4.46 4.68
CA SER A 143 -6.11 -4.95 5.96
C SER A 143 -7.14 -5.93 6.53
N LYS A 144 -6.67 -7.13 6.91
CA LYS A 144 -7.49 -8.12 7.62
C LYS A 144 -7.41 -7.91 9.13
N GLY A 145 -8.55 -7.94 9.79
CA GLY A 145 -8.66 -7.84 11.24
C GLY A 145 -9.98 -8.41 11.72
N TYR A 146 -10.50 -7.88 12.82
CA TYR A 146 -11.80 -8.26 13.36
C TYR A 146 -12.83 -7.13 13.23
N ARG A 147 -14.10 -7.51 13.21
CA ARG A 147 -15.23 -6.58 13.39
C ARG A 147 -15.02 -5.77 14.67
N ASP A 148 -15.45 -4.52 14.65
CA ASP A 148 -15.33 -3.65 15.81
C ASP A 148 -16.04 -4.27 17.03
N GLY A 149 -15.36 -4.28 18.17
CA GLY A 149 -15.82 -4.93 19.40
C GLY A 149 -15.48 -6.42 19.54
N PHE A 150 -14.84 -7.03 18.53
CA PHE A 150 -14.39 -8.43 18.57
C PHE A 150 -12.87 -8.52 18.48
N THR A 151 -12.33 -9.61 19.05
CA THR A 151 -10.89 -9.90 19.06
C THR A 151 -10.56 -11.33 18.67
N SER A 152 -11.57 -12.15 18.37
CA SER A 152 -11.41 -13.56 17.98
C SER A 152 -12.62 -14.08 17.20
N GLY A 153 -12.47 -15.28 16.65
CA GLY A 153 -13.48 -16.05 15.95
C GLY A 153 -13.50 -15.80 14.44
N GLN A 154 -13.56 -16.89 13.67
CA GLN A 154 -13.51 -16.86 12.21
C GLN A 154 -14.53 -15.89 11.61
N ILE A 155 -15.80 -15.98 12.02
CA ILE A 155 -16.89 -15.16 11.45
C ILE A 155 -16.75 -13.66 11.75
N ASN A 156 -15.96 -13.32 12.76
CA ASN A 156 -15.68 -11.93 13.11
C ASN A 156 -14.53 -11.35 12.29
N GLY A 157 -13.82 -12.17 11.51
CA GLY A 157 -12.77 -11.69 10.62
C GLY A 157 -13.34 -10.84 9.49
N VAL A 158 -12.72 -9.68 9.22
CA VAL A 158 -13.14 -8.74 8.17
C VAL A 158 -11.96 -8.16 7.44
N TYR A 159 -12.23 -7.73 6.20
CA TYR A 159 -11.36 -6.82 5.48
C TYR A 159 -11.90 -5.39 5.57
N LYS A 160 -10.99 -4.48 5.86
CA LYS A 160 -11.19 -3.04 5.69
C LYS A 160 -10.25 -2.58 4.59
N MET A 161 -10.76 -1.75 3.68
CA MET A 161 -9.94 -0.99 2.74
C MET A 161 -9.58 0.33 3.40
N TYR A 162 -8.30 0.67 3.42
CA TYR A 162 -7.81 1.96 3.89
C TYR A 162 -7.31 2.79 2.70
N ALA A 163 -7.48 4.10 2.81
CA ALA A 163 -6.79 5.08 2.00
C ALA A 163 -6.03 6.00 2.96
N LEU A 164 -4.71 6.05 2.81
CA LEU A 164 -3.80 6.68 3.76
C LEU A 164 -3.03 7.80 3.06
N GLN A 165 -3.09 9.01 3.61
CA GLN A 165 -2.32 10.13 3.09
C GLN A 165 -0.84 9.97 3.42
N LEU A 166 0.03 9.88 2.41
CA LEU A 166 1.47 9.82 2.62
C LEU A 166 2.08 11.22 2.80
N PRO A 167 3.09 11.39 3.68
CA PRO A 167 3.66 10.37 4.59
C PRO A 167 2.96 10.31 5.96
N SER A 168 1.85 11.02 6.15
CA SER A 168 1.20 11.16 7.46
C SER A 168 0.58 9.86 8.00
N LEU A 169 0.22 8.92 7.12
CA LEU A 169 -0.58 7.72 7.43
C LEU A 169 -1.95 8.03 8.06
N GLU A 170 -2.46 9.25 7.92
CA GLU A 170 -3.82 9.61 8.32
C GLU A 170 -4.85 9.06 7.31
N ASP A 171 -6.02 8.71 7.81
CA ASP A 171 -7.11 8.22 6.97
C ASP A 171 -7.66 9.35 6.08
N VAL A 172 -7.83 9.07 4.80
CA VAL A 172 -8.56 9.94 3.87
C VAL A 172 -10.05 9.91 4.23
N PRO A 173 -10.79 11.04 4.19
CA PRO A 173 -12.22 11.05 4.49
C PRO A 173 -13.01 9.99 3.71
N GLY A 174 -13.85 9.23 4.43
CA GLY A 174 -14.59 8.09 3.88
C GLY A 174 -13.93 6.73 4.09
N PHE A 175 -12.67 6.70 4.57
CA PHE A 175 -11.93 5.49 4.92
C PHE A 175 -11.71 5.38 6.45
N PRO A 176 -11.45 4.16 6.97
CA PRO A 176 -11.52 2.89 6.25
C PRO A 176 -12.96 2.49 5.87
N THR A 177 -13.09 1.82 4.73
CA THR A 177 -14.36 1.24 4.28
C THR A 177 -14.39 -0.25 4.62
N LEU A 178 -15.49 -0.72 5.23
CA LEU A 178 -15.72 -2.14 5.46
C LEU A 178 -16.09 -2.83 4.15
N ILE A 179 -15.39 -3.91 3.84
CA ILE A 179 -15.59 -4.69 2.60
C ILE A 179 -16.45 -5.92 2.87
N ASP A 180 -16.42 -6.38 4.11
CA ASP A 180 -17.17 -7.54 4.54
C ASP A 180 -18.68 -7.35 4.43
N GLY A 181 -19.38 -8.36 3.91
CA GLY A 181 -20.83 -8.29 3.67
C GLY A 181 -21.25 -7.48 2.46
N ALA A 182 -20.32 -6.87 1.71
CA ALA A 182 -20.64 -6.25 0.43
C ALA A 182 -21.12 -7.31 -0.57
N ASN A 183 -22.30 -7.10 -1.13
CA ASN A 183 -22.86 -7.97 -2.16
C ASN A 183 -22.12 -7.76 -3.49
N ALA A 184 -21.98 -8.83 -4.27
CA ALA A 184 -21.41 -8.74 -5.60
C ALA A 184 -22.38 -8.03 -6.56
N ASP A 185 -21.86 -7.11 -7.37
CA ASP A 185 -22.67 -6.34 -8.32
C ASP A 185 -23.36 -7.23 -9.38
N ASN A 186 -22.72 -8.34 -9.75
CA ASN A 186 -23.22 -9.28 -10.75
C ASN A 186 -24.11 -10.41 -10.18
N ASP A 187 -24.09 -10.62 -8.86
CA ASP A 187 -24.94 -11.59 -8.16
C ASP A 187 -25.17 -11.13 -6.71
N PRO A 188 -26.27 -10.39 -6.45
CA PRO A 188 -26.56 -9.88 -5.11
C PRO A 188 -26.76 -10.98 -4.05
N ALA A 189 -26.93 -12.25 -4.42
CA ALA A 189 -27.00 -13.35 -3.46
C ALA A 189 -25.61 -13.76 -2.91
N ARG A 190 -24.52 -13.25 -3.51
CA ARG A 190 -23.15 -13.50 -3.09
C ARG A 190 -22.59 -12.28 -2.38
N TYR A 191 -21.82 -12.51 -1.33
CA TYR A 191 -21.16 -11.47 -0.56
C TYR A 191 -19.85 -12.00 0.02
N ILE A 192 -18.95 -11.09 0.37
CA ILE A 192 -17.66 -11.42 0.97
C ILE A 192 -17.84 -11.73 2.46
N ILE A 193 -17.16 -12.79 2.92
CA ILE A 193 -16.96 -13.10 4.34
C ILE A 193 -15.44 -13.15 4.58
N GLY A 194 -14.88 -12.10 5.15
CA GLY A 194 -13.46 -11.85 5.35
C GLY A 194 -12.80 -12.90 6.24
N GLY A 195 -13.55 -13.45 7.19
CA GLY A 195 -13.13 -14.56 8.04
C GLY A 195 -12.64 -15.80 7.29
N VAL A 196 -13.29 -16.12 6.17
CA VAL A 196 -13.01 -17.31 5.35
C VAL A 196 -12.31 -16.98 4.03
N ALA A 197 -12.21 -15.70 3.68
CA ALA A 197 -11.51 -15.22 2.50
C ALA A 197 -10.09 -14.76 2.82
N LEU A 198 -9.20 -14.84 1.83
CA LEU A 198 -7.86 -14.26 1.89
C LEU A 198 -7.66 -13.36 0.66
N GLN A 199 -7.54 -12.05 0.91
CA GLN A 199 -7.07 -11.09 -0.07
C GLN A 199 -5.53 -11.09 -0.02
N ARG A 200 -4.94 -11.65 -1.07
CA ARG A 200 -3.49 -11.83 -1.25
C ARG A 200 -2.94 -11.20 -2.54
N PRO A 201 -3.72 -11.06 -3.64
CA PRO A 201 -3.24 -10.33 -4.82
C PRO A 201 -2.81 -8.90 -4.49
N ALA A 202 -1.86 -8.37 -5.25
CA ALA A 202 -1.50 -6.96 -5.17
C ALA A 202 -2.58 -6.08 -5.78
N LEU A 203 -2.73 -4.86 -5.25
CA LEU A 203 -3.62 -3.87 -5.82
C LEU A 203 -3.09 -3.34 -7.15
N SER A 204 -4.00 -3.06 -8.08
CA SER A 204 -3.71 -2.41 -9.36
C SER A 204 -4.64 -1.23 -9.61
N ASP A 205 -4.13 -0.22 -10.31
CA ASP A 205 -4.97 0.82 -10.91
C ASP A 205 -5.33 0.40 -12.33
N VAL A 206 -6.64 0.34 -12.59
CA VAL A 206 -7.19 0.12 -13.93
C VAL A 206 -8.12 1.28 -14.25
N ASN A 207 -7.61 2.27 -14.99
CA ASN A 207 -8.35 3.46 -15.43
C ASN A 207 -8.96 4.26 -14.27
N GLY A 208 -8.22 4.43 -13.16
CA GLY A 208 -8.68 5.16 -11.98
C GLY A 208 -9.53 4.33 -11.02
N HIS A 209 -9.63 3.02 -11.25
CA HIS A 209 -10.24 2.07 -10.33
C HIS A 209 -9.16 1.23 -9.65
N ILE A 210 -9.18 1.20 -8.32
CA ILE A 210 -8.32 0.32 -7.53
C ILE A 210 -8.96 -1.06 -7.43
N VAL A 211 -8.26 -2.07 -7.94
CA VAL A 211 -8.75 -3.46 -8.00
C VAL A 211 -7.78 -4.43 -7.31
N ALA A 212 -8.33 -5.52 -6.77
CA ALA A 212 -7.62 -6.64 -6.16
C ALA A 212 -7.95 -7.95 -6.90
#